data_AF-A0A962I387-F1
#
_entry.id   AF-A0A962I387-F1
#
_cell.length_a   1.000
_cell.length_b   1.000
_cell.length_c   1.000
_cell.angle_alpha   90.00
_cell.angle_beta   90.00
_cell.angle_gamma   90.00
#
_symmetry.space_group_name_H-M   'P 1'
#
loop_
_entity.id
_entity.type
_entity.pdbx_description
1 polymer ?
#
loop_
_entity_poly.entity_id
_entity_poly.type
_entity_poly.pdbx_seq_one_letter_code
_entity_poly.pdbx_strand_id
1 'polypeptide(L)' 'MRRYFGTDGIRGRVGSPTISADFAVRLGRAAGAVLGRGHQHPLVLIGKDTR' A
#
# COMPACT_ATOMS: atom_id res chain seq x y z
N MET A 1 -17.73 -2.40 6.59
CA MET A 1 -16.64 -3.38 6.82
C MET A 1 -15.38 -2.90 6.11
N ARG A 2 -14.24 -2.75 6.80
CA ARG A 2 -12.95 -2.48 6.14
C ARG A 2 -12.43 -3.79 5.55
N ARG A 3 -12.28 -3.84 4.22
CA ARG A 3 -11.89 -5.06 3.48
C ARG A 3 -10.39 -5.35 3.48
N TYR A 4 -9.56 -4.30 3.49
CA TYR A 4 -8.10 -4.45 3.38
C TYR A 4 -7.34 -3.87 4.58
N PHE A 5 -7.75 -2.71 5.09
CA PHE A 5 -7.07 -2.05 6.19
C PHE A 5 -7.65 -2.47 7.54
N GLY A 6 -6.85 -3.12 8.39
CA GLY A 6 -7.15 -3.36 9.80
C GLY A 6 -6.64 -2.23 10.70
N THR A 7 -6.50 -2.51 12.00
CA THR A 7 -5.94 -1.57 12.98
C THR A 7 -4.53 -1.12 12.59
N ASP A 8 -3.67 -2.08 12.20
CA ASP A 8 -2.25 -1.84 11.84
C ASP A 8 -2.02 -1.73 10.33
N GLY A 9 -3.03 -1.29 9.57
CA GLY A 9 -2.97 -1.29 8.11
C GLY A 9 -3.18 -2.68 7.50
N ILE A 10 -2.42 -3.01 6.45
CA ILE A 10 -2.58 -4.26 5.69
C ILE A 10 -1.51 -5.25 6.14
N ARG A 11 -1.94 -6.38 6.70
CA ARG A 11 -1.04 -7.44 7.22
C ARG A 11 -1.52 -8.81 6.75
N GLY A 12 -0.59 -9.76 6.68
CA GLY A 12 -0.86 -11.12 6.23
C GLY A 12 0.44 -11.91 6.02
N ARG A 13 0.32 -13.16 5.59
CA ARG A 13 1.47 -13.98 5.19
C ARG A 13 1.89 -13.65 3.75
N VAL A 14 3.18 -13.68 3.46
CA VAL A 14 3.69 -13.54 2.08
C VAL A 14 3.03 -14.60 1.20
N GLY A 15 2.56 -14.16 0.02
CA GLY A 15 1.81 -15.01 -0.92
C GLY A 15 0.30 -15.04 -0.69
N SER A 16 -0.20 -14.45 0.40
CA SER A 16 -1.64 -14.25 0.60
C SER A 16 -2.19 -13.17 -0.35
N PRO A 17 -3.51 -13.12 -0.59
CA PRO A 17 -4.12 -12.16 -1.52
C PRO A 17 -3.83 -10.68 -1.21
N THR A 18 -3.52 -10.34 0.04
CA THR A 18 -3.23 -8.97 0.49
C THR A 18 -1.74 -8.69 0.73
N ILE A 19 -0.88 -9.71 0.66
CA ILE A 19 0.59 -9.58 0.78
C ILE A 19 1.22 -10.35 -0.38
N SER A 20 0.93 -9.89 -1.60
CA SER A 20 1.48 -10.37 -2.86
C SER A 20 2.04 -9.21 -3.68
N ALA A 21 2.92 -9.50 -4.64
CA ALA A 21 3.51 -8.48 -5.51
C ALA A 21 2.45 -7.71 -6.33
N ASP A 22 1.48 -8.43 -6.92
CA ASP A 22 0.37 -7.79 -7.66
C ASP A 22 -0.43 -6.84 -6.77
N PHE A 23 -0.75 -7.28 -5.55
CA PHE A 23 -1.49 -6.46 -4.61
C PHE A 23 -0.71 -5.19 -4.25
N ALA A 24 0.60 -5.29 -3.98
CA ALA A 24 1.45 -4.15 -3.65
C ALA A 24 1.52 -3.12 -4.80
N VAL A 25 1.64 -3.57 -6.05
CA VAL A 25 1.63 -2.67 -7.23
C VAL A 25 0.30 -1.93 -7.34
N ARG A 26 -0.82 -2.65 -7.20
CA ARG A 26 -2.16 -2.05 -7.24
C ARG A 26 -2.39 -1.08 -6.09
N LEU A 27 -1.93 -1.41 -4.89
CA LEU A 27 -1.99 -0.55 -3.72
C LEU A 27 -1.19 0.74 -3.93
N GLY A 28 0.04 0.65 -4.43
CA GLY A 28 0.89 1.80 -4.72
C GLY A 28 0.26 2.76 -5.75
N ARG A 29 -0.31 2.22 -6.83
CA ARG A 29 -1.05 3.03 -7.82
C ARG A 29 -2.26 3.74 -7.21
N ALA A 30 -3.05 3.03 -6.41
CA ALA A 30 -4.19 3.62 -5.72
C ALA A 30 -3.76 4.71 -4.73
N ALA A 31 -2.69 4.46 -3.96
CA ALA A 31 -2.12 5.42 -3.03
C ALA A 31 -1.65 6.69 -3.76
N GLY A 32 -0.91 6.56 -4.87
CA GLY A 32 -0.50 7.71 -5.69
C GLY A 32 -1.68 8.50 -6.25
N ALA A 33 -2.71 7.82 -6.76
CA ALA A 33 -3.90 8.48 -7.32
C ALA A 33 -4.76 9.20 -6.27
N VAL A 34 -4.71 8.78 -5.01
CA VAL A 34 -5.50 9.37 -3.91
C VAL A 34 -4.68 10.42 -3.17
N LEU A 35 -3.48 10.07 -2.71
CA LEU A 35 -2.62 10.92 -1.88
C LEU A 35 -1.84 11.96 -2.69
N GLY A 36 -1.63 11.72 -3.99
CA GLY A 36 -0.96 12.69 -4.87
C GLY A 36 -1.86 13.85 -5.33
N ARG A 37 -3.17 13.82 -5.03
CA ARG A 37 -4.10 14.86 -5.47
C ARG A 37 -3.75 16.20 -4.84
N GLY A 38 -3.68 17.25 -5.66
CA GLY A 38 -3.36 18.60 -5.20
C GLY A 38 -1.86 18.88 -5.06
N HIS A 39 -0.99 17.91 -5.33
CA HIS A 39 0.46 18.09 -5.35
C HIS A 39 0.97 18.06 -6.79
N GLN A 40 1.71 19.10 -7.20
CA GLN A 40 2.35 19.12 -8.53
C GLN A 40 3.44 18.05 -8.67
N HIS A 41 4.18 17.80 -7.59
CA HIS A 41 5.24 16.79 -7.51
C HIS A 41 5.15 16.02 -6.17
N PRO A 42 4.19 15.09 -6.04
CA PRO A 42 4.04 14.31 -4.81
C PRO A 42 5.28 13.43 -4.58
N LEU A 43 5.83 13.50 -3.37
CA LEU A 43 6.96 12.68 -2.93
C LEU A 43 6.47 11.63 -1.93
N VAL A 44 6.97 10.40 -2.07
CA VAL A 44 6.63 9.29 -1.18
C VAL A 44 7.92 8.65 -0.69
N LEU A 45 8.02 8.46 0.62
CA LEU A 45 9.11 7.71 1.24
C LEU A 45 8.67 6.27 1.51
N ILE A 46 9.50 5.30 1.15
CA ILE A 46 9.25 3.88 1.37
C ILE A 46 10.31 3.33 2.32
N GLY A 47 9.87 2.74 3.42
CA GLY A 47 10.72 2.00 4.36
C GLY A 47 10.41 0.51 4.34
N LYS A 48 11.38 -0.32 4.74
CA LYS A 48 11.22 -1.76 4.94
C LYS A 48 11.89 -2.20 6.24
N ASP A 49 11.48 -3.34 6.78
CA ASP A 49 12.20 -4.03 7.86
C ASP A 49 13.26 -4.99 7.29
N THR A 50 13.82 -5.87 8.14
CA THR A 50 14.86 -6.83 7.77
C THR A 50 14.33 -8.14 7.19
N ARG A 51 13.02 -8.27 6.95
CA ARG A 51 12.44 -9.45 6.29
C ARG A 51 12.86 -9.56 4.83
#